data_AF-A0A945CQU6-F1
#
_entry.id   AF-A0A945CQU6-F1
#
_cell.length_a   1.000
_cell.length_b   1.000
_cell.length_c   1.000
_cell.angle_alpha   90.00
_cell.angle_beta   90.00
_cell.angle_gamma   90.00
#
_symmetry.space_group_name_H-M   'P 1'
#
loop_
_entity.id
_entity.type
_entity.pdbx_description
1 polymer ?
#
loop_
_entity_poly.entity_id
_entity_poly.type
_entity_poly.pdbx_seq_one_letter_code
_entity_poly.pdbx_strand_id
1 'polypeptide(L)'
;MFTQQRLTFVAALLLAGLWATAAPLSAGQTLTDDGLVSYYPVSRTSGPIAIDGQLDEFSWQLAEQVDSFERILNDYDRVLHSTRAKMLWDDENFYFAFACKDPDIWAIYTEEDDPMWSEEVVEIFIDPDGDAENYLELEVNPLNAVVDLLIYALKPDWHSSKDWDIAGLQTAVQIQGTVNDSVNQDIGWSVEIAIPWAAMVDSVGGGGKPTVGDTWRLNLYRIERTAGRNARSQIVELGKELVPLQEDLAKLQEKIDTVSEEERSEKQERELKKLQGKLKKLMDKMQKKRDEIGLTALQEYYHKQTEYTTFNETYQRGFHHPPRFGVVQFVE
;
A
#
# COMPACT_ATOMS: atom_id res chain seq x y z
N MET A 1 -17.34 -67.69 -59.25
CA MET A 1 -16.00 -67.86 -58.66
C MET A 1 -15.43 -66.46 -58.48
N PHE A 2 -15.59 -65.88 -57.28
CA PHE A 2 -15.13 -64.53 -56.96
C PHE A 2 -13.65 -64.58 -56.58
N THR A 3 -12.83 -63.65 -57.06
CA THR A 3 -11.47 -63.44 -56.56
C THR A 3 -11.28 -61.95 -56.28
N GLN A 4 -11.04 -61.66 -55.01
CA GLN A 4 -11.01 -60.33 -54.40
C GLN A 4 -9.81 -59.50 -54.87
N GLN A 5 -10.05 -58.25 -55.26
CA GLN A 5 -9.02 -57.21 -55.28
C GLN A 5 -8.70 -56.77 -53.85
N ARG A 6 -7.43 -56.85 -53.44
CA ARG A 6 -6.95 -56.28 -52.19
C ARG A 6 -6.73 -54.78 -52.37
N LEU A 7 -7.63 -53.95 -51.84
CA LEU A 7 -7.35 -52.54 -51.58
C LEU A 7 -6.40 -52.46 -50.37
N THR A 8 -5.22 -51.89 -50.58
CA THR A 8 -4.33 -51.44 -49.50
C THR A 8 -4.76 -50.03 -49.10
N PHE A 9 -5.41 -49.90 -47.95
CA PHE A 9 -5.66 -48.61 -47.32
C PHE A 9 -4.38 -48.13 -46.64
N VAL A 10 -3.75 -47.08 -47.16
CA VAL A 10 -2.75 -46.30 -46.42
C VAL A 10 -3.51 -45.29 -45.58
N ALA A 11 -3.61 -45.56 -44.27
CA ALA A 11 -4.16 -44.60 -43.33
C ALA A 11 -3.16 -43.45 -43.15
N ALA A 12 -3.46 -42.28 -43.70
CA ALA A 12 -2.77 -41.04 -43.38
C ALA A 12 -3.19 -40.60 -41.97
N LEU A 13 -2.32 -40.78 -40.98
CA LEU A 13 -2.44 -40.19 -39.65
C LEU A 13 -2.25 -38.66 -39.79
N LEU A 14 -3.36 -37.93 -39.85
CA LEU A 14 -3.36 -36.49 -39.60
C LEU A 14 -3.12 -36.27 -38.11
N LEU A 15 -1.85 -36.00 -37.75
CA LEU A 15 -1.49 -35.39 -36.47
C LEU A 15 -2.03 -33.95 -36.48
N ALA A 16 -3.25 -33.77 -36.01
CA ALA A 16 -3.74 -32.46 -35.61
C ALA A 16 -2.94 -32.07 -34.36
N GLY A 17 -1.90 -31.25 -34.55
CA GLY A 17 -1.22 -30.58 -33.44
C GLY A 17 -2.25 -29.73 -32.70
N LEU A 18 -2.62 -30.17 -31.51
CA LEU A 18 -3.29 -29.32 -30.52
C LEU A 18 -2.28 -28.25 -30.12
N TRP A 19 -2.27 -27.14 -30.85
CA TRP A 19 -1.79 -25.88 -30.30
C TRP A 19 -2.81 -25.53 -29.22
N ALA A 20 -2.55 -25.93 -27.98
CA ALA A 20 -3.19 -25.31 -26.84
C ALA A 20 -2.70 -23.86 -26.86
N THR A 21 -3.44 -22.99 -27.55
CA THR A 21 -3.36 -21.56 -27.25
C THR A 21 -3.77 -21.46 -25.79
N ALA A 22 -2.80 -21.29 -24.89
CA ALA A 22 -3.10 -20.92 -23.53
C ALA A 22 -4.04 -19.72 -23.64
N ALA A 23 -5.28 -19.87 -23.17
CA ALA A 23 -6.18 -18.73 -23.10
C ALA A 23 -5.45 -17.64 -22.32
N PRO A 24 -5.53 -16.37 -22.74
CA PRO A 24 -4.94 -15.29 -21.96
C PRO A 24 -5.49 -15.42 -20.53
N LEU A 25 -4.57 -15.46 -19.57
CA LEU A 25 -4.91 -15.37 -18.17
C LEU A 25 -5.65 -14.04 -18.00
N SER A 26 -6.82 -14.07 -17.35
CA SER A 26 -7.63 -12.88 -17.07
C SER A 26 -7.64 -12.63 -15.58
N ALA A 27 -7.93 -11.39 -15.16
CA ALA A 27 -8.19 -11.13 -13.75
C ALA A 27 -9.34 -12.02 -13.22
N GLY A 28 -9.30 -12.30 -11.93
CA GLY A 28 -10.31 -13.12 -11.27
C GLY A 28 -9.94 -13.41 -9.83
N GLN A 29 -10.25 -14.62 -9.37
CA GLN A 29 -9.90 -15.09 -8.03
C GLN A 29 -9.15 -16.42 -8.13
N THR A 30 -8.27 -16.66 -7.17
CA THR A 30 -7.54 -17.92 -7.01
C THR A 30 -7.51 -18.33 -5.55
N LEU A 31 -7.25 -19.62 -5.28
CA LEU A 31 -7.18 -20.18 -3.95
C LEU A 31 -5.72 -20.27 -3.49
N THR A 32 -5.41 -19.77 -2.31
CA THR A 32 -4.17 -20.05 -1.57
C THR A 32 -4.45 -20.86 -0.32
N ASP A 33 -3.40 -21.23 0.41
CA ASP A 33 -3.52 -21.92 1.69
C ASP A 33 -4.34 -21.11 2.72
N ASP A 34 -4.37 -19.78 2.58
CA ASP A 34 -5.12 -18.86 3.43
C ASP A 34 -6.55 -18.56 2.96
N GLY A 35 -6.92 -19.04 1.77
CA GLY A 35 -8.27 -18.90 1.22
C GLY A 35 -8.34 -18.25 -0.16
N LEU A 36 -9.54 -17.81 -0.52
CA LEU A 36 -9.81 -17.18 -1.81
C LEU A 36 -9.25 -15.76 -1.81
N VAL A 37 -8.49 -15.42 -2.84
CA VAL A 37 -7.88 -14.11 -3.04
C VAL A 37 -8.03 -13.66 -4.49
N SER A 38 -7.87 -12.38 -4.74
CA SER A 38 -7.83 -11.83 -6.10
C SER A 38 -6.59 -12.30 -6.86
N TYR A 39 -6.74 -12.47 -8.17
CA TYR A 39 -5.69 -12.87 -9.10
C TYR A 39 -5.61 -11.89 -10.27
N TYR A 40 -4.41 -11.45 -10.62
CA TYR A 40 -4.18 -10.55 -11.76
C TYR A 40 -2.94 -10.96 -12.58
N PRO A 41 -3.05 -11.10 -13.91
CA PRO A 41 -1.89 -11.18 -14.79
C PRO A 41 -1.22 -9.80 -14.90
N VAL A 42 0.11 -9.78 -14.84
CA VAL A 42 0.93 -8.57 -15.00
C VAL A 42 1.71 -8.71 -16.29
N SER A 43 1.26 -8.01 -17.33
CA SER A 43 1.86 -8.09 -18.67
C SER A 43 3.15 -7.33 -18.76
N ARG A 44 4.02 -7.81 -19.65
CA ARG A 44 5.24 -7.09 -19.98
C ARG A 44 4.91 -5.82 -20.73
N THR A 45 5.73 -4.78 -20.60
CA THR A 45 5.54 -3.55 -21.36
C THR A 45 5.78 -3.80 -22.86
N SER A 46 4.96 -3.20 -23.71
CA SER A 46 5.09 -3.27 -25.18
C SER A 46 6.05 -2.23 -25.76
N GLY A 47 6.57 -1.35 -24.90
CA GLY A 47 7.42 -0.21 -25.19
C GLY A 47 7.80 0.52 -23.89
N PRO A 48 8.61 1.58 -23.97
CA PRO A 48 9.03 2.33 -22.79
C PRO A 48 7.82 2.94 -22.06
N ILE A 49 7.92 3.02 -20.74
CA ILE A 49 7.00 3.78 -19.88
C ILE A 49 7.73 5.05 -19.46
N ALA A 50 7.14 6.23 -19.70
CA ALA A 50 7.68 7.48 -19.22
C ALA A 50 7.00 7.80 -17.89
N ILE A 51 7.76 7.85 -16.79
CA ILE A 51 7.18 8.17 -15.49
C ILE A 51 6.93 9.68 -15.41
N ASP A 52 5.75 10.11 -15.88
CA ASP A 52 5.32 11.51 -15.90
C ASP A 52 3.94 11.75 -15.26
N GLY A 53 3.29 10.68 -14.81
CA GLY A 53 1.99 10.69 -14.14
C GLY A 53 0.82 10.59 -15.10
N GLN A 54 1.06 10.53 -16.42
CA GLN A 54 0.05 10.41 -17.46
C GLN A 54 -0.06 8.95 -17.92
N LEU A 55 -1.22 8.34 -17.70
CA LEU A 55 -1.45 6.93 -18.05
C LEU A 55 -1.84 6.78 -19.53
N ASP A 56 -1.09 7.38 -20.44
CA ASP A 56 -1.45 7.47 -21.86
C ASP A 56 -0.68 6.52 -22.77
N GLU A 57 0.37 5.87 -22.26
CA GLU A 57 1.13 4.86 -23.00
C GLU A 57 0.26 3.70 -23.45
N PHE A 58 0.59 3.17 -24.63
CA PHE A 58 -0.11 2.02 -25.19
C PHE A 58 -0.06 0.79 -24.27
N SER A 59 1.06 0.60 -23.56
CA SER A 59 1.19 -0.49 -22.58
C SER A 59 0.16 -0.36 -21.45
N TRP A 60 -0.11 0.85 -20.93
CA TRP A 60 -1.14 1.05 -19.92
C TRP A 60 -2.53 0.76 -20.46
N GLN A 61 -2.81 1.12 -21.71
CA GLN A 61 -4.12 0.85 -22.32
C GLN A 61 -4.40 -0.66 -22.45
N LEU A 62 -3.35 -1.48 -22.64
CA LEU A 62 -3.44 -2.94 -22.73
C LEU A 62 -3.40 -3.65 -21.37
N ALA A 63 -2.78 -3.05 -20.35
CA ALA A 63 -2.62 -3.66 -19.04
C ALA A 63 -3.97 -4.02 -18.41
N GLU A 64 -4.03 -5.17 -17.73
CA GLU A 64 -5.21 -5.55 -16.97
C GLU A 64 -5.51 -4.48 -15.90
N GLN A 65 -6.76 -4.04 -15.82
CA GLN A 65 -7.18 -2.99 -14.91
C GLN A 65 -7.68 -3.59 -13.61
N VAL A 66 -7.13 -3.12 -12.49
CA VAL A 66 -7.67 -3.33 -11.15
C VAL A 66 -8.70 -2.24 -10.88
N ASP A 67 -9.98 -2.58 -10.77
CA ASP A 67 -11.06 -1.62 -10.45
C ASP A 67 -12.04 -2.12 -9.37
N SER A 68 -11.78 -3.30 -8.81
CA SER A 68 -12.52 -3.94 -7.73
C SER A 68 -12.04 -3.50 -6.34
N PHE A 69 -11.80 -2.20 -6.13
CA PHE A 69 -11.44 -1.69 -4.81
C PHE A 69 -12.63 -1.77 -3.85
N GLU A 70 -12.41 -2.23 -2.62
CA GLU A 70 -13.41 -2.38 -1.57
C GLU A 70 -13.04 -1.63 -0.31
N ARG A 71 -14.02 -1.06 0.40
CA ARG A 71 -13.79 -0.40 1.68
C ARG A 71 -13.49 -1.42 2.78
N ILE A 72 -12.36 -1.25 3.47
CA ILE A 72 -11.92 -2.16 4.54
C ILE A 72 -12.00 -1.56 5.94
N LEU A 73 -12.14 -0.24 6.03
CA LEU A 73 -12.40 0.48 7.28
C LEU A 73 -13.75 1.18 7.19
N ASN A 74 -14.54 1.08 8.26
CA ASN A 74 -15.85 1.70 8.44
C ASN A 74 -16.93 1.21 7.44
N ASP A 75 -17.93 0.52 8.02
CA ASP A 75 -19.21 0.05 7.46
C ASP A 75 -19.28 -0.78 6.16
N TYR A 76 -18.19 -1.06 5.45
CA TYR A 76 -18.23 -1.80 4.15
C TYR A 76 -19.23 -1.20 3.15
N ASP A 77 -19.52 0.09 3.32
CA ASP A 77 -20.35 0.83 2.39
C ASP A 77 -19.67 0.90 1.02
N ARG A 78 -20.42 1.36 0.02
CA ARG A 78 -19.92 1.56 -1.34
C ARG A 78 -18.70 2.51 -1.33
N VAL A 79 -17.68 2.21 -2.13
CA VAL A 79 -16.59 3.15 -2.47
C VAL A 79 -17.19 4.42 -3.08
N LEU A 80 -17.02 5.58 -2.43
CA LEU A 80 -17.51 6.86 -2.94
C LEU A 80 -16.59 7.40 -4.04
N HIS A 81 -15.28 7.27 -3.83
CA HIS A 81 -14.22 7.76 -4.71
C HIS A 81 -13.53 6.61 -5.45
N SER A 82 -13.96 6.35 -6.69
CA SER A 82 -13.43 5.24 -7.50
C SER A 82 -11.95 5.40 -7.75
N THR A 83 -11.20 4.34 -7.45
CA THR A 83 -9.78 4.21 -7.79
C THR A 83 -9.62 3.06 -8.77
N ARG A 84 -8.72 3.24 -9.73
CA ARG A 84 -8.28 2.20 -10.66
C ARG A 84 -6.77 2.09 -10.59
N ALA A 85 -6.25 0.88 -10.69
CA ALA A 85 -4.81 0.64 -10.75
C ALA A 85 -4.45 -0.28 -11.91
N LYS A 86 -3.19 -0.23 -12.34
CA LYS A 86 -2.61 -1.09 -13.37
C LYS A 86 -1.20 -1.47 -12.94
N MET A 87 -0.76 -2.64 -13.39
CA MET A 87 0.57 -3.16 -13.14
C MET A 87 1.18 -3.63 -14.46
N LEU A 88 2.47 -3.35 -14.65
CA LEU A 88 3.25 -3.78 -15.81
C LEU A 88 4.67 -4.12 -15.37
N TRP A 89 5.44 -4.80 -16.22
CA TRP A 89 6.84 -5.09 -15.90
C TRP A 89 7.74 -5.12 -17.14
N ASP A 90 9.04 -4.91 -16.96
CA ASP A 90 10.04 -5.13 -18.00
C ASP A 90 11.36 -5.72 -17.45
N ASP A 91 12.46 -5.58 -18.20
CA ASP A 91 13.77 -6.08 -17.80
C ASP A 91 14.40 -5.35 -16.61
N GLU A 92 13.95 -4.16 -16.29
CA GLU A 92 14.59 -3.25 -15.33
C GLU A 92 13.66 -2.89 -14.17
N ASN A 93 12.35 -2.73 -14.43
CA ASN A 93 11.41 -2.21 -13.44
C ASN A 93 10.11 -3.01 -13.33
N PHE A 94 9.53 -2.92 -12.13
CA PHE A 94 8.13 -3.18 -11.86
C PHE A 94 7.37 -1.85 -11.88
N TYR A 95 6.32 -1.75 -12.70
CA TYR A 95 5.55 -0.52 -12.86
C TYR A 95 4.17 -0.63 -12.22
N PHE A 96 3.76 0.46 -11.58
CA PHE A 96 2.41 0.64 -11.05
C PHE A 96 1.85 1.96 -11.55
N ALA A 97 0.54 1.99 -11.78
CA ALA A 97 -0.16 3.22 -12.03
C ALA A 97 -1.48 3.24 -11.25
N PHE A 98 -1.84 4.40 -10.71
CA PHE A 98 -3.14 4.63 -10.10
C PHE A 98 -3.83 5.82 -10.77
N ALA A 99 -5.15 5.72 -10.91
CA ALA A 99 -6.04 6.82 -11.28
C ALA A 99 -7.13 6.94 -10.20
N CYS A 100 -7.06 7.99 -9.42
CA CYS A 100 -7.92 8.26 -8.27
C CYS A 100 -8.92 9.37 -8.61
N LYS A 101 -10.21 9.04 -8.63
CA LYS A 101 -11.25 10.06 -8.80
C LYS A 101 -11.48 10.79 -7.49
N ASP A 102 -11.21 12.09 -7.49
CA ASP A 102 -11.23 12.89 -6.29
C ASP A 102 -11.75 14.32 -6.57
N PRO A 103 -12.84 14.75 -5.91
CA PRO A 103 -13.38 16.09 -6.10
C PRO A 103 -12.78 17.17 -5.18
N ASP A 104 -11.94 16.84 -4.20
CA ASP A 104 -11.32 17.81 -3.27
C ASP A 104 -9.91 17.36 -2.87
N ILE A 105 -8.99 17.39 -3.83
CA ILE A 105 -7.64 16.86 -3.66
C ILE A 105 -6.91 17.68 -2.61
N TRP A 106 -6.31 17.00 -1.63
CA TRP A 106 -5.51 17.64 -0.61
C TRP A 106 -4.35 16.76 -0.15
N ALA A 107 -3.22 17.42 0.12
CA ALA A 107 -2.04 16.82 0.71
C ALA A 107 -1.21 17.94 1.31
N ILE A 108 -0.62 17.71 2.48
CA ILE A 108 0.21 18.71 3.17
C ILE A 108 1.65 18.24 3.37
N TYR A 109 1.90 16.95 3.21
CA TYR A 109 3.23 16.38 3.32
C TYR A 109 3.97 16.48 2.01
N THR A 110 5.22 16.91 2.11
CA THR A 110 6.09 17.21 0.97
C THR A 110 7.44 16.54 1.09
N GLU A 111 7.78 16.06 2.28
CA GLU A 111 9.07 15.44 2.55
C GLU A 111 8.93 13.92 2.57
N GLU A 112 10.02 13.26 2.25
CA GLU A 112 10.18 11.82 2.38
C GLU A 112 9.94 11.38 3.84
N ASP A 113 9.33 10.22 4.05
CA ASP A 113 8.99 9.63 5.36
C ASP A 113 7.98 10.36 6.25
N ASP A 114 7.39 11.44 5.75
CA ASP A 114 6.27 12.11 6.40
C ASP A 114 5.13 11.09 6.69
N PRO A 115 4.28 11.30 7.71
CA PRO A 115 3.27 10.33 8.10
C PRO A 115 2.04 10.33 7.16
N MET A 116 2.25 9.88 5.92
CA MET A 116 1.35 9.95 4.77
C MET A 116 0.05 9.16 4.92
N TRP A 117 0.06 8.04 5.66
CA TRP A 117 -1.16 7.33 6.08
C TRP A 117 -2.23 8.22 6.72
N SER A 118 -1.87 9.43 7.18
CA SER A 118 -2.80 10.38 7.76
C SER A 118 -3.41 11.34 6.75
N GLU A 119 -3.12 11.27 5.46
CA GLU A 119 -3.72 12.07 4.37
C GLU A 119 -4.13 11.22 3.17
N GLU A 120 -4.35 11.86 2.02
CA GLU A 120 -4.55 11.19 0.74
C GLU A 120 -3.28 10.50 0.26
N VAL A 121 -3.37 9.19 0.06
CA VAL A 121 -2.23 8.40 -0.39
C VAL A 121 -2.68 7.15 -1.14
N VAL A 122 -1.89 6.69 -2.11
CA VAL A 122 -1.97 5.31 -2.61
C VAL A 122 -0.82 4.51 -2.03
N GLU A 123 -1.08 3.24 -1.73
CA GLU A 123 -0.09 2.37 -1.10
C GLU A 123 0.06 1.07 -1.88
N ILE A 124 1.28 0.57 -1.96
CA ILE A 124 1.65 -0.69 -2.61
C ILE A 124 2.37 -1.55 -1.58
N PHE A 125 1.93 -2.79 -1.46
CA PHE A 125 2.49 -3.79 -0.57
C PHE A 125 2.98 -4.97 -1.40
N ILE A 126 4.23 -5.40 -1.23
CA ILE A 126 4.84 -6.42 -2.09
C ILE A 126 5.56 -7.47 -1.24
N ASP A 127 5.08 -8.71 -1.32
CA ASP A 127 5.65 -9.93 -0.73
C ASP A 127 5.99 -10.90 -1.89
N PRO A 128 7.22 -10.85 -2.44
CA PRO A 128 7.54 -11.58 -3.67
C PRO A 128 7.50 -13.10 -3.54
N ASP A 129 8.01 -13.66 -2.45
CA ASP A 129 8.02 -15.12 -2.24
C ASP A 129 6.74 -15.64 -1.55
N GLY A 130 5.92 -14.75 -1.02
CA GLY A 130 4.60 -15.04 -0.48
C GLY A 130 4.64 -15.78 0.86
N ASP A 131 5.74 -15.71 1.59
CA ASP A 131 5.93 -16.40 2.86
C ASP A 131 5.21 -15.71 4.04
N ALA A 132 4.74 -14.48 3.83
CA ALA A 132 4.08 -13.64 4.84
C ALA A 132 4.95 -13.27 6.07
N GLU A 133 6.27 -13.39 5.97
CA GLU A 133 7.22 -13.07 7.04
C GLU A 133 7.82 -11.67 6.87
N ASN A 134 7.93 -11.17 5.63
CA ASN A 134 8.43 -9.85 5.29
C ASN A 134 7.73 -9.28 4.03
N TYR A 135 7.75 -7.97 3.86
CA TYR A 135 7.29 -7.32 2.64
C TYR A 135 7.75 -5.85 2.57
N LEU A 136 7.61 -5.29 1.37
CA LEU A 136 7.88 -3.89 1.05
C LEU A 136 6.57 -3.11 1.10
N GLU A 137 6.59 -1.89 1.62
CA GLU A 137 5.49 -0.94 1.56
C GLU A 137 5.98 0.34 0.88
N LEU A 138 5.16 0.89 -0.02
CA LEU A 138 5.42 2.13 -0.73
C LEU A 138 4.15 2.97 -0.75
N GLU A 139 4.25 4.21 -0.30
CA GLU A 139 3.19 5.20 -0.23
C GLU A 139 3.54 6.38 -1.17
N VAL A 140 2.59 6.87 -1.96
CA VAL A 140 2.75 8.09 -2.77
C VAL A 140 1.51 8.98 -2.66
N ASN A 141 1.72 10.25 -2.33
CA ASN A 141 0.63 11.23 -2.16
C ASN A 141 0.42 12.11 -3.42
N PRO A 142 -0.65 12.92 -3.48
CA PRO A 142 -0.90 13.86 -4.60
C PRO A 142 0.19 14.93 -4.82
N LEU A 143 1.09 15.17 -3.87
CA LEU A 143 2.23 16.09 -4.05
C LEU A 143 3.49 15.38 -4.54
N ASN A 144 3.38 14.09 -4.89
CA ASN A 144 4.48 13.22 -5.31
C ASN A 144 5.57 13.04 -4.24
N ALA A 145 5.23 13.27 -2.97
CA ALA A 145 6.09 12.85 -1.88
C ALA A 145 5.88 11.35 -1.62
N VAL A 146 6.89 10.71 -1.04
CA VAL A 146 7.02 9.26 -0.97
C VAL A 146 7.33 8.83 0.47
N VAL A 147 6.81 7.67 0.86
CA VAL A 147 7.33 6.89 1.99
C VAL A 147 7.54 5.47 1.49
N ASP A 148 8.72 4.91 1.70
CA ASP A 148 8.98 3.50 1.54
C ASP A 148 9.41 2.88 2.87
N LEU A 149 8.96 1.65 3.10
CA LEU A 149 9.24 0.94 4.33
C LEU A 149 9.54 -0.52 4.02
N LEU A 150 10.52 -1.06 4.74
CA LEU A 150 10.76 -2.49 4.78
C LEU A 150 10.17 -3.06 6.07
N ILE A 151 9.21 -3.96 5.94
CA ILE A 151 8.70 -4.79 7.05
C ILE A 151 9.48 -6.09 6.99
N TYR A 152 10.49 -6.24 7.83
CA TYR A 152 11.42 -7.39 7.79
C TYR A 152 11.11 -8.47 8.84
N ALA A 153 10.12 -8.25 9.70
CA ALA A 153 9.51 -9.31 10.52
C ALA A 153 8.11 -8.92 11.00
N LEU A 154 7.13 -9.82 10.85
CA LEU A 154 5.79 -9.65 11.43
C LEU A 154 5.63 -10.37 12.78
N LYS A 155 6.40 -11.44 12.99
CA LYS A 155 6.30 -12.33 14.17
C LYS A 155 7.70 -12.77 14.62
N PRO A 156 7.89 -13.06 15.93
CA PRO A 156 6.94 -12.86 17.03
C PRO A 156 6.68 -11.38 17.33
N ASP A 157 7.63 -10.51 16.99
CA ASP A 157 7.54 -9.07 17.15
C ASP A 157 7.57 -8.40 15.78
N TRP A 158 6.84 -7.29 15.68
CA TRP A 158 6.82 -6.47 14.48
C TRP A 158 8.11 -5.65 14.38
N HIS A 159 8.77 -5.76 13.24
CA HIS A 159 9.94 -4.96 12.90
C HIS A 159 9.82 -4.35 11.51
N SER A 160 9.97 -3.03 11.45
CA SER A 160 9.95 -2.26 10.22
C SER A 160 11.04 -1.18 10.24
N SER A 161 11.54 -0.81 9.07
CA SER A 161 12.49 0.29 8.90
C SER A 161 11.96 1.27 7.84
N LYS A 162 11.95 2.55 8.21
CA LYS A 162 11.78 3.69 7.29
C LYS A 162 13.12 4.26 6.82
N ASP A 163 14.22 3.84 7.43
CA ASP A 163 15.57 4.28 6.99
C ASP A 163 16.02 3.47 5.74
N TRP A 164 15.15 2.62 5.21
CA TRP A 164 15.39 1.79 4.03
C TRP A 164 14.66 2.44 2.86
N ASP A 165 15.39 2.70 1.78
CA ASP A 165 14.85 3.36 0.60
C ASP A 165 14.89 2.43 -0.62
N ILE A 166 13.91 2.59 -1.52
CA ILE A 166 13.90 1.97 -2.85
C ILE A 166 14.89 2.71 -3.75
N ALA A 167 16.12 2.21 -3.79
CA ALA A 167 17.17 2.79 -4.62
C ALA A 167 16.77 2.89 -6.11
N GLY A 168 16.68 4.12 -6.62
CA GLY A 168 16.34 4.40 -8.01
C GLY A 168 14.84 4.40 -8.33
N LEU A 169 13.99 4.43 -7.30
CA LEU A 169 12.55 4.68 -7.44
C LEU A 169 12.29 5.91 -8.30
N GLN A 170 11.32 5.80 -9.20
CA GLN A 170 10.80 6.93 -9.96
C GLN A 170 9.29 7.03 -9.72
N THR A 171 8.83 8.23 -9.40
CA THR A 171 7.41 8.54 -9.21
C THR A 171 7.08 9.85 -9.91
N ALA A 172 5.89 9.91 -10.50
CA ALA A 172 5.34 11.15 -11.02
C ALA A 172 3.83 11.19 -10.84
N VAL A 173 3.33 12.35 -10.42
CA VAL A 173 1.91 12.61 -10.19
C VAL A 173 1.40 13.65 -11.18
N GLN A 174 0.26 13.36 -11.78
CA GLN A 174 -0.52 14.32 -12.55
C GLN A 174 -1.81 14.67 -11.80
N ILE A 175 -2.01 15.97 -11.56
CA ILE A 175 -3.23 16.51 -10.97
C ILE A 175 -4.19 16.94 -12.09
N GLN A 176 -5.46 16.53 -12.00
CA GLN A 176 -6.57 17.03 -12.82
C GLN A 176 -7.51 17.87 -11.96
N GLY A 177 -7.02 19.05 -11.56
CA GLY A 177 -7.67 19.89 -10.55
C GLY A 177 -6.66 20.82 -9.88
N THR A 178 -6.87 21.10 -8.60
CA THR A 178 -6.03 21.97 -7.78
C THR A 178 -5.86 21.39 -6.39
N VAL A 179 -4.66 20.87 -6.09
CA VAL A 179 -4.33 20.42 -4.73
C VAL A 179 -4.47 21.59 -3.77
N ASN A 180 -5.17 21.36 -2.68
CA ASN A 180 -5.39 22.34 -1.63
C ASN A 180 -6.25 23.58 -2.01
N ASP A 181 -7.02 23.53 -3.10
CA ASP A 181 -8.08 24.52 -3.39
C ASP A 181 -9.46 23.85 -3.57
N SER A 182 -10.42 24.23 -2.74
CA SER A 182 -11.77 23.62 -2.68
C SER A 182 -12.83 24.51 -3.31
N VAL A 183 -12.41 25.64 -3.90
CA VAL A 183 -13.30 26.55 -4.61
C VAL A 183 -13.75 25.92 -5.93
N ASN A 184 -12.86 25.17 -6.59
CA ASN A 184 -13.16 24.41 -7.79
C ASN A 184 -13.27 22.93 -7.44
N GLN A 185 -14.20 22.23 -8.09
CA GLN A 185 -14.30 20.79 -7.96
C GLN A 185 -13.23 20.13 -8.83
N ASP A 186 -12.45 19.26 -8.23
CA ASP A 186 -11.41 18.49 -8.93
C ASP A 186 -12.02 17.30 -9.70
N ILE A 187 -11.25 16.77 -10.65
CA ILE A 187 -11.57 15.52 -11.36
C ILE A 187 -10.91 14.35 -10.64
N GLY A 188 -9.66 14.53 -10.23
CA GLY A 188 -8.84 13.52 -9.59
C GLY A 188 -7.36 13.72 -9.86
N TRP A 189 -6.60 12.69 -9.54
CA TRP A 189 -5.16 12.66 -9.76
C TRP A 189 -4.73 11.25 -10.18
N SER A 190 -3.55 11.18 -10.79
CA SER A 190 -2.93 9.93 -11.17
C SER A 190 -1.48 9.91 -10.77
N VAL A 191 -0.95 8.71 -10.57
CA VAL A 191 0.47 8.48 -10.29
C VAL A 191 0.99 7.33 -11.13
N GLU A 192 2.21 7.48 -11.61
CA GLU A 192 3.03 6.41 -12.18
C GLU A 192 4.24 6.17 -11.30
N ILE A 193 4.62 4.90 -11.17
CA ILE A 193 5.67 4.44 -10.27
C ILE A 193 6.50 3.40 -11.03
N ALA A 194 7.82 3.53 -11.02
CA ALA A 194 8.76 2.50 -11.46
C ALA A 194 9.68 2.10 -10.31
N ILE A 195 9.60 0.82 -9.93
CA ILE A 195 10.44 0.21 -8.90
C ILE A 195 11.51 -0.63 -9.59
N PRO A 196 12.80 -0.27 -9.52
CA PRO A 196 13.85 -1.10 -10.09
C PRO A 196 13.95 -2.45 -9.38
N TRP A 197 14.05 -3.55 -10.13
CA TRP A 197 14.25 -4.89 -9.53
C TRP A 197 15.48 -4.96 -8.62
N ALA A 198 16.52 -4.19 -8.97
CA ALA A 198 17.76 -4.11 -8.21
C ALA A 198 17.59 -3.52 -6.80
N ALA A 199 16.52 -2.76 -6.53
CA ALA A 199 16.24 -2.23 -5.20
C ALA A 199 15.63 -3.27 -4.24
N MET A 200 14.96 -4.29 -4.79
CA MET A 200 14.21 -5.27 -4.02
C MET A 200 14.98 -6.59 -3.80
N VAL A 201 15.92 -6.93 -4.69
CA VAL A 201 16.57 -8.26 -4.74
C VAL A 201 17.27 -8.70 -3.44
N ASP A 202 17.85 -7.74 -2.70
CA ASP A 202 18.55 -8.01 -1.44
C ASP A 202 17.72 -7.63 -0.20
N SER A 203 16.53 -7.04 -0.40
CA SER A 203 15.71 -6.43 0.65
C SER A 203 14.58 -7.36 1.11
N VAL A 204 14.01 -8.14 0.19
CA VAL A 204 12.96 -9.13 0.46
C VAL A 204 13.20 -10.42 -0.28
N GLY A 205 12.74 -11.53 0.30
CA GLY A 205 12.85 -12.85 -0.32
C GLY A 205 12.14 -12.87 -1.68
N GLY A 206 12.85 -13.32 -2.73
CA GLY A 206 12.28 -13.40 -4.08
C GLY A 206 12.17 -12.08 -4.85
N GLY A 207 12.64 -10.95 -4.31
CA GLY A 207 12.48 -9.61 -4.91
C GLY A 207 13.28 -9.32 -6.19
N GLY A 208 13.94 -10.32 -6.78
CA GLY A 208 14.63 -10.17 -8.06
C GLY A 208 13.67 -10.04 -9.24
N LYS A 209 14.18 -9.76 -10.45
CA LYS A 209 13.34 -9.74 -11.65
C LYS A 209 12.64 -11.09 -11.85
N PRO A 210 11.31 -11.12 -12.01
CA PRO A 210 10.56 -12.35 -12.23
C PRO A 210 10.82 -12.93 -13.62
N THR A 211 10.52 -14.22 -13.75
CA THR A 211 10.36 -14.92 -15.03
C THR A 211 8.88 -15.11 -15.36
N VAL A 212 8.57 -15.24 -16.65
CA VAL A 212 7.18 -15.48 -17.08
C VAL A 212 6.64 -16.74 -16.41
N GLY A 213 5.51 -16.60 -15.75
CA GLY A 213 4.85 -17.65 -14.97
C GLY A 213 5.06 -17.53 -13.46
N ASP A 214 6.06 -16.78 -13.00
CA ASP A 214 6.29 -16.53 -11.57
C ASP A 214 5.09 -15.79 -10.98
N THR A 215 4.82 -16.08 -9.70
CA THR A 215 3.70 -15.50 -8.96
C THR A 215 4.18 -14.83 -7.69
N TRP A 216 3.72 -13.61 -7.45
CA TRP A 216 4.00 -12.86 -6.21
C TRP A 216 2.72 -12.56 -5.44
N ARG A 217 2.89 -12.18 -4.17
CA ARG A 217 1.81 -11.70 -3.31
C ARG A 217 1.90 -10.18 -3.21
N LEU A 218 0.81 -9.47 -3.50
CA LEU A 218 0.78 -8.00 -3.31
C LEU A 218 -0.56 -7.47 -2.84
N ASN A 219 -0.58 -6.25 -2.30
CA ASN A 219 -1.81 -5.50 -2.08
C ASN A 219 -1.67 -4.04 -2.56
N LEU A 220 -2.79 -3.44 -2.98
CA LEU A 220 -2.86 -2.03 -3.38
C LEU A 220 -3.95 -1.37 -2.55
N TYR A 221 -3.67 -0.18 -2.05
CA TYR A 221 -4.58 0.59 -1.24
C TYR A 221 -4.73 2.02 -1.73
N ARG A 222 -5.88 2.62 -1.41
CA ARG A 222 -6.10 4.07 -1.45
C ARG A 222 -6.69 4.47 -0.12
N ILE A 223 -6.05 5.44 0.53
CA ILE A 223 -6.65 6.20 1.61
C ILE A 223 -7.14 7.52 1.02
N GLU A 224 -8.46 7.69 1.06
CA GLU A 224 -9.12 8.96 0.80
C GLU A 224 -9.65 9.52 2.12
N ARG A 225 -9.30 10.76 2.43
CA ARG A 225 -9.57 11.40 3.71
C ARG A 225 -10.50 12.60 3.50
N THR A 226 -11.78 12.32 3.31
CA THR A 226 -12.77 13.29 2.79
C THR A 226 -13.02 14.55 3.65
N ALA A 227 -12.51 14.62 4.88
CA ALA A 227 -12.59 15.83 5.72
C ALA A 227 -11.34 16.73 5.60
N GLY A 228 -10.42 16.39 4.71
CA GLY A 228 -9.02 16.35 5.08
C GLY A 228 -8.26 17.67 5.12
N ARG A 229 -8.52 18.66 4.27
CA ARG A 229 -7.80 19.94 4.38
C ARG A 229 -8.18 20.73 5.64
N ASN A 230 -9.47 20.97 5.83
CA ASN A 230 -9.96 21.82 6.92
C ASN A 230 -9.82 21.12 8.27
N ALA A 231 -10.11 19.82 8.35
CA ALA A 231 -9.95 19.08 9.58
C ALA A 231 -8.48 18.91 9.95
N ARG A 232 -7.59 18.61 9.00
CA ARG A 232 -6.17 18.43 9.32
C ARG A 232 -5.46 19.73 9.65
N SER A 233 -5.73 20.82 8.92
CA SER A 233 -5.25 22.16 9.29
C SER A 233 -5.63 22.51 10.72
N GLN A 234 -6.88 22.26 11.11
CA GLN A 234 -7.35 22.48 12.48
C GLN A 234 -6.69 21.54 13.47
N ILE A 235 -6.57 20.24 13.18
CA ILE A 235 -5.89 19.27 14.06
C ILE A 235 -4.42 19.64 14.28
N VAL A 236 -3.71 20.03 13.22
CA VAL A 236 -2.29 20.44 13.29
C VAL A 236 -2.15 21.74 14.07
N GLU A 237 -2.94 22.76 13.74
CA GLU A 237 -2.87 24.07 14.43
C GLU A 237 -3.20 23.93 15.90
N LEU A 238 -4.27 23.21 16.23
CA LEU A 238 -4.67 22.95 17.60
C LEU A 238 -3.70 22.00 18.32
N GLY A 239 -3.04 21.10 17.58
CA GLY A 239 -2.02 20.18 18.07
C GLY A 239 -0.70 20.85 18.45
N LYS A 240 -0.38 22.05 17.92
CA LYS A 240 0.83 22.80 18.30
C LYS A 240 0.91 23.10 19.80
N GLU A 241 -0.24 23.26 20.46
CA GLU A 241 -0.31 23.47 21.91
C GLU A 241 0.06 22.20 22.72
N LEU A 242 0.02 21.03 22.09
CA LEU A 242 0.40 19.74 22.69
C LEU A 242 1.89 19.41 22.50
N VAL A 243 2.57 19.99 21.51
CA VAL A 243 3.99 19.69 21.20
C VAL A 243 4.90 19.85 22.42
N PRO A 244 4.84 20.95 23.20
CA PRO A 244 5.69 21.08 24.39
C PRO A 244 5.41 19.99 25.44
N LEU A 245 4.16 19.53 25.54
CA LEU A 245 3.78 18.47 26.48
C LEU A 245 4.28 17.10 26.01
N GLN A 246 4.33 16.85 24.70
CA GLN A 246 4.90 15.64 24.12
C GLN A 246 6.42 15.58 24.33
N GLU A 247 7.13 16.69 24.17
CA GLU A 247 8.56 16.75 24.49
C GLU A 247 8.83 16.50 25.97
N ASP A 248 8.03 17.10 26.86
CA ASP A 248 8.12 16.87 28.30
C ASP A 248 7.87 15.40 28.64
N LEU A 249 6.93 14.76 27.92
CA LEU A 249 6.60 13.35 28.07
C LEU A 249 7.79 12.47 27.67
N ALA A 250 8.37 12.71 26.49
CA ALA A 250 9.53 11.96 25.98
C ALA A 250 10.73 12.08 26.93
N LYS A 251 11.08 13.30 27.36
CA LYS A 251 12.16 13.55 28.34
C LYS A 251 11.90 12.86 29.68
N LEU A 252 10.63 12.70 30.07
CA LEU A 252 10.27 12.03 31.31
C LEU A 252 10.33 10.51 31.17
N GLN A 253 9.93 9.97 30.02
CA GLN A 253 10.02 8.55 29.69
C GLN A 253 11.48 8.11 29.63
N GLU A 254 12.34 8.85 28.94
CA GLU A 254 13.79 8.61 28.91
C GLU A 254 14.40 8.58 30.33
N LYS A 255 13.98 9.49 31.21
CA LYS A 255 14.40 9.50 32.62
C LYS A 255 13.92 8.29 33.41
N ILE A 256 12.78 7.71 33.04
CA ILE A 256 12.27 6.48 33.66
C ILE A 256 13.08 5.30 33.15
N ASP A 257 13.33 5.23 31.85
CA ASP A 257 14.03 4.13 31.18
C ASP A 257 15.51 4.06 31.62
N THR A 258 16.15 5.21 31.86
CA THR A 258 17.52 5.30 32.39
C THR A 258 17.66 4.86 33.85
N VAL A 259 16.55 4.74 34.59
CA VAL A 259 16.55 4.13 35.93
C VAL A 259 16.47 2.61 35.74
N SER A 260 17.64 2.00 35.49
CA SER A 260 17.87 0.54 35.31
C SER A 260 16.94 -0.35 36.13
N GLU A 261 16.44 -1.42 35.53
CA GLU A 261 15.63 -2.45 36.22
C GLU A 261 16.46 -3.37 37.12
N GLU A 262 17.73 -3.61 36.78
CA GLU A 262 18.62 -4.46 37.57
C GLU A 262 19.25 -3.65 38.72
N GLU A 263 18.97 -4.08 39.95
CA GLU A 263 19.49 -3.56 41.23
C GLU A 263 19.10 -2.11 41.61
N ARG A 264 17.80 -1.79 41.60
CA ARG A 264 17.32 -0.50 42.13
C ARG A 264 17.53 -0.38 43.65
N SER A 265 18.35 0.57 44.06
CA SER A 265 18.41 1.03 45.45
C SER A 265 17.06 1.62 45.90
N GLU A 266 16.77 1.63 47.20
CA GLU A 266 15.57 2.29 47.76
C GLU A 266 15.43 3.76 47.30
N LYS A 267 16.57 4.43 47.05
CA LYS A 267 16.60 5.80 46.53
C LYS A 267 16.09 5.86 45.09
N GLN A 268 16.51 4.93 44.23
CA GLN A 268 16.06 4.83 42.85
C GLN A 268 14.58 4.43 42.76
N GLU A 269 14.09 3.54 43.63
CA GLU A 269 12.65 3.22 43.68
C GLU A 269 11.79 4.44 44.05
N ARG A 270 12.23 5.23 45.03
CA ARG A 270 11.54 6.47 45.42
C ARG A 270 11.54 7.50 44.29
N GLU A 271 12.64 7.59 43.56
CA GLU A 271 12.77 8.47 42.40
C GLU A 271 11.86 8.03 41.25
N LEU A 272 11.86 6.74 40.91
CA LEU A 272 10.98 6.15 39.92
C LEU A 272 9.51 6.44 40.24
N LYS A 273 9.07 6.20 41.47
CA LYS A 273 7.70 6.47 41.91
C LYS A 273 7.33 7.96 41.75
N LYS A 274 8.28 8.87 41.98
CA LYS A 274 8.11 10.30 41.75
C LYS A 274 8.00 10.64 40.27
N LEU A 275 8.81 10.02 39.42
CA LEU A 275 8.77 10.19 37.96
C LEU A 275 7.45 9.66 37.37
N GLN A 276 7.03 8.45 37.76
CA GLN A 276 5.72 7.88 37.38
C GLN A 276 4.54 8.76 37.82
N GLY A 277 4.62 9.36 39.01
CA GLY A 277 3.62 10.32 39.48
C GLY A 277 3.56 11.61 38.64
N LYS A 278 4.71 12.08 38.13
CA LYS A 278 4.76 13.20 37.17
C LYS A 278 4.20 12.79 35.81
N LEU A 279 4.52 11.58 35.35
CA LEU A 279 4.07 11.02 34.08
C LEU A 279 2.55 11.00 34.01
N LYS A 280 1.91 10.45 35.06
CA LYS A 280 0.46 10.42 35.18
C LYS A 280 -0.16 11.82 35.09
N LYS A 281 0.37 12.79 35.84
CA LYS A 281 -0.15 14.17 35.83
C LYS A 281 -0.01 14.83 34.46
N LEU A 282 1.08 14.57 33.75
CA LEU A 282 1.31 15.11 32.41
C LEU A 282 0.35 14.48 31.40
N MET A 283 0.15 13.16 31.47
CA MET A 283 -0.84 12.43 30.67
C MET A 283 -2.26 12.96 30.90
N ASP A 284 -2.66 13.16 32.17
CA ASP A 284 -3.97 13.75 32.52
C ASP A 284 -4.13 15.17 31.93
N LYS A 285 -3.07 15.99 31.99
CA LYS A 285 -3.06 17.35 31.42
C LYS A 285 -3.19 17.32 29.90
N MET A 286 -2.48 16.41 29.24
CA MET A 286 -2.57 16.23 27.79
C MET A 286 -3.97 15.78 27.37
N GLN A 287 -4.55 14.80 28.07
CA GLN A 287 -5.91 14.33 27.78
C GLN A 287 -6.92 15.47 27.94
N LYS A 288 -6.86 16.21 29.04
CA LYS A 288 -7.73 17.37 29.26
C LYS A 288 -7.59 18.40 28.14
N LYS A 289 -6.36 18.66 27.69
CA LYS A 289 -6.10 19.62 26.62
C LYS A 289 -6.66 19.14 25.27
N ARG A 290 -6.54 17.84 24.97
CA ARG A 290 -7.19 17.23 23.80
C ARG A 290 -8.71 17.37 23.84
N ASP A 291 -9.31 17.15 25.01
CA ASP A 291 -10.77 17.28 25.20
C ASP A 291 -11.22 18.75 25.07
N GLU A 292 -10.50 19.70 25.67
CA GLU A 292 -10.77 21.15 25.57
C GLU A 292 -10.75 21.65 24.12
N ILE A 293 -9.84 21.10 23.33
CA ILE A 293 -9.66 21.43 21.92
C ILE A 293 -10.68 20.68 21.03
N GLY A 294 -11.29 19.60 21.53
CA GLY A 294 -12.15 18.73 20.73
C GLY A 294 -11.39 17.84 19.75
N LEU A 295 -10.08 17.61 19.97
CA LEU A 295 -9.23 16.78 19.09
C LEU A 295 -9.77 15.36 18.93
N THR A 296 -10.27 14.75 20.02
CA THR A 296 -10.84 13.39 19.98
C THR A 296 -12.06 13.32 19.05
N ALA A 297 -12.97 14.29 19.14
CA ALA A 297 -14.16 14.35 18.28
C ALA A 297 -13.79 14.61 16.81
N LEU A 298 -12.79 15.48 16.57
CA LEU A 298 -12.25 15.71 15.22
C LEU A 298 -11.59 14.45 14.65
N GLN A 299 -10.82 13.72 15.44
CA GLN A 299 -10.19 12.46 15.04
C GLN A 299 -11.24 11.36 14.76
N GLU A 300 -12.28 11.25 15.57
CA GLU A 300 -13.38 10.31 15.32
C GLU A 300 -14.17 10.67 14.06
N TYR A 301 -14.48 11.95 13.86
CA TYR A 301 -15.13 12.43 12.64
C TYR A 301 -14.26 12.13 11.43
N TYR A 302 -12.97 12.47 11.50
CA TYR A 302 -12.00 12.19 10.46
C TYR A 302 -11.92 10.70 10.10
N HIS A 303 -11.85 9.84 11.11
CA HIS A 303 -11.82 8.39 10.90
C HIS A 303 -13.08 7.90 10.18
N LYS A 304 -14.26 8.38 10.57
CA LYS A 304 -15.54 8.06 9.89
C LYS A 304 -15.63 8.60 8.46
N GLN A 305 -14.92 9.68 8.17
CA GLN A 305 -14.85 10.32 6.85
C GLN A 305 -13.70 9.76 6.00
N THR A 306 -12.99 8.75 6.49
CA THR A 306 -11.93 8.09 5.72
C THR A 306 -12.53 6.97 4.88
N GLU A 307 -12.30 7.04 3.58
CA GLU A 307 -12.45 5.88 2.70
C GLU A 307 -11.10 5.18 2.57
N TYR A 308 -10.96 4.06 3.25
CA TYR A 308 -9.80 3.21 3.08
C TYR A 308 -10.21 2.02 2.22
N THR A 309 -9.62 1.92 1.03
CA THR A 309 -9.96 0.87 0.06
C THR A 309 -8.78 -0.03 -0.28
N THR A 310 -9.05 -1.29 -0.61
CA THR A 310 -8.05 -2.29 -1.02
C THR A 310 -8.54 -3.07 -2.23
N PHE A 311 -7.65 -3.61 -3.07
CA PHE A 311 -8.10 -4.40 -4.22
C PHE A 311 -8.60 -5.80 -3.87
N ASN A 312 -8.20 -6.38 -2.74
CA ASN A 312 -8.53 -7.78 -2.43
C ASN A 312 -9.72 -7.93 -1.46
N GLU A 313 -10.73 -8.69 -1.88
CA GLU A 313 -11.87 -9.11 -1.06
C GLU A 313 -11.38 -9.81 0.22
N THR A 314 -11.72 -9.27 1.39
CA THR A 314 -11.30 -9.88 2.66
C THR A 314 -12.45 -9.98 3.66
N TYR A 315 -12.76 -11.22 4.06
CA TYR A 315 -13.73 -11.54 5.12
C TYR A 315 -13.23 -11.21 6.54
N GLN A 316 -11.95 -10.92 6.72
CA GLN A 316 -11.34 -10.60 8.02
C GLN A 316 -10.81 -9.16 8.05
N ARG A 317 -10.99 -8.49 9.19
CA ARG A 317 -10.63 -7.09 9.42
C ARG A 317 -9.14 -6.97 9.78
N GLY A 318 -8.46 -5.91 9.34
CA GLY A 318 -7.12 -5.53 9.82
C GLY A 318 -6.13 -5.18 8.71
N PHE A 319 -5.27 -4.19 9.00
CA PHE A 319 -4.14 -3.74 8.19
C PHE A 319 -2.96 -4.74 8.30
N HIS A 320 -1.97 -4.65 7.40
CA HIS A 320 -0.73 -5.45 7.45
C HIS A 320 -0.94 -6.97 7.64
N HIS A 321 -1.64 -7.60 6.69
CA HIS A 321 -1.95 -9.02 6.78
C HIS A 321 -1.57 -9.74 5.47
N PRO A 322 -0.27 -10.01 5.22
CA PRO A 322 0.23 -10.60 3.98
C PRO A 322 -0.46 -11.88 3.49
N PRO A 323 -0.98 -12.76 4.38
CA PRO A 323 -1.81 -13.89 3.94
C PRO A 323 -3.04 -13.50 3.09
N ARG A 324 -3.45 -12.23 3.11
CA ARG A 324 -4.56 -11.68 2.32
C ARG A 324 -4.12 -10.96 1.06
N PHE A 325 -2.83 -10.89 0.75
CA PHE A 325 -2.38 -10.25 -0.47
C PHE A 325 -2.93 -11.04 -1.68
N GLY A 326 -3.24 -10.34 -2.77
CA GLY A 326 -3.64 -10.99 -4.01
C GLY A 326 -2.46 -11.73 -4.64
N VAL A 327 -2.76 -12.61 -5.58
CA VAL A 327 -1.75 -13.21 -6.43
C VAL A 327 -1.61 -12.38 -7.69
N VAL A 328 -0.39 -11.99 -8.02
CA VAL A 328 -0.07 -11.58 -9.39
C VAL A 328 0.74 -12.64 -10.09
N GLN A 329 0.55 -12.78 -11.40
CA GLN A 329 1.37 -13.66 -12.23
C GLN A 329 2.00 -12.86 -13.36
N PHE A 330 3.32 -12.93 -13.48
CA PHE A 330 4.03 -12.24 -14.56
C PHE A 330 3.82 -12.99 -15.88
N VAL A 331 3.28 -12.28 -16.87
CA VAL A 331 2.99 -12.81 -18.20
C VAL A 331 3.70 -11.97 -19.27
N GLU A 332 3.74 -12.49 -20.50
CA GLU A 332 4.27 -11.76 -21.67
C GLU A 332 3.49 -10.46 -21.97
#